data_AF-A0A370X046-F1
#
_entry.id   AF-A0A370X046-F1
#
_cell.length_a   1.000
_cell.length_b   1.000
_cell.length_c   1.000
_cell.angle_alpha   90.00
_cell.angle_beta   90.00
_cell.angle_gamma   90.00
#
_symmetry.space_group_name_H-M   'P 1'
#
loop_
_entity.id
_entity.type
_entity.pdbx_description
1 polymer ?
#
loop_
_entity_poly.entity_id
_entity_poly.type
_entity_poly.pdbx_seq_one_letter_code
_entity_poly.pdbx_strand_id
1 'polypeptide(L)'
;MNRTSSLRNASQGQAGFFSDEGQNKGLRRITVNQGALVETLIQLSNFRHYAMAESLLTGCTREQLQALFDVAERAFSRRLIYSLEKQFKKTGDSANKIKGVLLAELMKILNAWCKEGHRSAVRSVLMELHAGEVVALGRMPDLDREVQSMLHEYGLPYAVSPCRADDSFCEELS
;
A
#
# COMPACT_ATOMS: atom_id res chain seq x y z
N MET A 1 -59.03 -38.21 -10.84
CA MET A 1 -59.73 -36.97 -11.25
C MET A 1 -59.40 -35.91 -10.20
N ASN A 2 -58.89 -34.69 -10.42
CA ASN A 2 -58.45 -33.84 -11.54
C ASN A 2 -57.51 -32.77 -10.89
N ARG A 3 -56.27 -32.53 -11.34
CA ARG A 3 -55.82 -31.44 -12.25
C ARG A 3 -56.52 -30.08 -12.09
N THR A 4 -55.74 -29.04 -11.72
CA THR A 4 -55.67 -27.66 -12.31
C THR A 4 -54.44 -26.93 -11.71
N SER A 5 -53.35 -26.68 -12.45
CA SER A 5 -53.04 -25.48 -13.26
C SER A 5 -52.81 -24.21 -12.41
N SER A 6 -51.57 -23.81 -12.15
CA SER A 6 -50.72 -22.88 -12.94
C SER A 6 -51.19 -21.42 -12.94
N LEU A 7 -50.34 -20.51 -12.44
CA LEU A 7 -50.13 -19.11 -12.87
C LEU A 7 -48.97 -18.52 -12.04
N ARG A 8 -47.73 -18.57 -12.56
CA ARG A 8 -46.92 -17.40 -12.95
C ARG A 8 -47.21 -16.10 -12.18
N ASN A 9 -46.20 -15.63 -11.44
CA ASN A 9 -45.72 -14.27 -11.62
C ASN A 9 -44.22 -14.19 -11.34
N ALA A 10 -43.49 -13.78 -12.36
CA ALA A 10 -42.08 -13.48 -12.36
C ALA A 10 -41.92 -11.97 -12.35
N SER A 11 -41.30 -11.45 -11.30
CA SER A 11 -40.76 -10.09 -11.21
C SER A 11 -39.50 -10.24 -10.35
N GLN A 12 -38.35 -10.59 -10.94
CA GLN A 12 -37.39 -9.64 -11.50
C GLN A 12 -37.28 -8.36 -10.66
N GLY A 13 -36.34 -8.39 -9.72
CA GLY A 13 -35.85 -7.26 -8.94
C GLY A 13 -34.37 -7.47 -8.70
N GLN A 14 -33.59 -7.23 -9.76
CA GLN A 14 -32.14 -7.08 -9.73
C GLN A 14 -31.79 -5.93 -8.78
N ALA A 15 -30.98 -6.20 -7.76
CA ALA A 15 -30.04 -5.24 -7.23
C ALA A 15 -28.82 -6.05 -6.77
N GLY A 16 -27.86 -6.17 -7.70
CA GLY A 16 -26.56 -6.74 -7.41
C GLY A 16 -25.90 -5.96 -6.29
N PHE A 17 -25.76 -6.60 -5.13
CA PHE A 17 -24.72 -6.20 -4.19
C PHE A 17 -23.42 -6.77 -4.75
N PHE A 18 -22.69 -5.93 -5.48
CA PHE A 18 -21.32 -6.21 -5.90
C PHE A 18 -20.50 -6.59 -4.68
N SER A 19 -20.12 -7.86 -4.58
CA SER A 19 -19.04 -8.27 -3.71
C SER A 19 -17.73 -7.71 -4.24
N ASP A 20 -17.36 -6.49 -3.80
CA ASP A 20 -16.06 -5.87 -4.01
C ASP A 20 -14.95 -6.50 -3.11
N GLU A 21 -15.04 -7.81 -2.86
CA GLU A 21 -14.01 -8.54 -2.09
C GLU A 21 -12.85 -9.03 -2.97
N GLY A 22 -12.99 -8.92 -4.30
CA GLY A 22 -11.97 -9.35 -5.26
C GLY A 22 -10.82 -8.36 -5.44
N GLN A 23 -11.10 -7.05 -5.40
CA GLN A 23 -10.10 -6.03 -5.73
C GLN A 23 -9.09 -5.81 -4.59
N ASN A 24 -9.55 -5.82 -3.34
CA ASN A 24 -8.72 -5.60 -2.15
C ASN A 24 -7.65 -6.69 -1.93
N LYS A 25 -7.89 -7.93 -2.37
CA LYS A 25 -6.91 -9.02 -2.26
C LYS A 25 -5.70 -8.83 -3.18
N GLY A 26 -5.88 -8.15 -4.31
CA GLY A 26 -4.79 -7.83 -5.25
C GLY A 26 -3.90 -6.68 -4.76
N LEU A 27 -4.51 -5.63 -4.21
CA LEU A 27 -3.80 -4.45 -3.68
C LEU A 27 -2.83 -4.80 -2.54
N ARG A 28 -3.20 -5.74 -1.68
CA ARG A 28 -2.35 -6.21 -0.57
C ARG A 28 -1.13 -7.01 -1.01
N ARG A 29 -1.05 -7.45 -2.26
CA ARG A 29 0.07 -8.28 -2.78
C ARG A 29 1.14 -7.48 -3.51
N ILE A 30 0.97 -6.16 -3.63
CA ILE A 30 1.96 -5.30 -4.26
C ILE A 30 3.17 -5.20 -3.35
N THR A 31 4.32 -5.56 -3.90
CA THR A 31 5.61 -5.50 -3.23
C THR A 31 6.15 -4.08 -3.30
N VAL A 32 6.64 -3.58 -2.18
CA VAL A 32 7.28 -2.27 -2.09
C VAL A 32 8.59 -2.27 -2.90
N ASN A 33 8.84 -1.22 -3.67
CA ASN A 33 10.07 -1.04 -4.41
C ASN A 33 11.29 -0.88 -3.49
N GLN A 34 12.48 -1.04 -4.06
CA GLN A 34 13.71 -1.07 -3.26
C GLN A 34 14.03 0.30 -2.62
N GLY A 35 13.76 1.40 -3.32
CA GLY A 35 14.02 2.76 -2.81
C GLY A 35 13.20 3.07 -1.56
N ALA A 36 11.88 2.86 -1.62
CA ALA A 36 11.00 3.11 -0.48
C ALA A 36 11.29 2.14 0.67
N LEU A 37 11.70 0.90 0.38
CA LEU A 37 12.14 -0.05 1.41
C LEU A 37 13.40 0.45 2.15
N VAL A 38 14.42 0.91 1.41
CA VAL A 38 15.65 1.47 2.00
C VAL A 38 15.30 2.68 2.86
N GLU A 39 14.55 3.64 2.32
CA GLU A 39 14.20 4.86 3.04
C GLU A 39 13.36 4.57 4.29
N THR A 40 12.41 3.63 4.19
CA THR A 40 11.63 3.19 5.36
C THR A 40 12.54 2.65 6.46
N LEU A 41 13.53 1.82 6.12
CA LEU A 41 14.46 1.25 7.09
C LEU A 41 15.39 2.32 7.70
N ILE A 42 15.83 3.31 6.91
CA ILE A 42 16.60 4.47 7.41
C ILE A 42 15.78 5.22 8.46
N GLN A 43 14.53 5.59 8.11
CA GLN A 43 13.66 6.35 9.01
C GLN A 43 13.34 5.54 10.28
N LEU A 44 13.03 4.24 10.17
CA LEU A 44 12.81 3.38 11.33
C LEU A 44 14.05 3.30 12.24
N SER A 45 15.26 3.26 11.67
CA SER A 45 16.49 3.31 12.46
C SER A 45 16.66 4.65 13.17
N ASN A 46 16.35 5.77 12.49
CA ASN A 46 16.45 7.12 13.05
C ASN A 46 15.52 7.31 14.26
N PHE A 47 14.29 6.79 14.18
CA PHE A 47 13.34 6.81 15.31
C PHE A 47 13.56 5.66 16.30
N ARG A 48 14.58 4.82 16.13
CA ARG A 48 14.88 3.65 16.97
C ARG A 48 13.74 2.61 17.02
N HIS A 49 12.89 2.56 16.00
CA HIS A 49 11.79 1.61 15.85
C HIS A 49 12.28 0.25 15.32
N TYR A 50 13.27 -0.34 16.00
CA TYR A 50 13.95 -1.56 15.53
C TYR A 50 13.03 -2.78 15.45
N ALA A 51 11.99 -2.87 16.28
CA ALA A 51 11.02 -3.96 16.20
C ALA A 51 10.22 -3.93 14.89
N MET A 52 9.81 -2.74 14.43
CA MET A 52 9.14 -2.56 13.14
C MET A 52 10.11 -2.83 11.99
N ALA A 53 11.37 -2.40 12.10
CA ALA A 53 12.38 -2.68 11.08
C ALA A 53 12.64 -4.18 10.94
N GLU A 54 12.76 -4.91 12.06
CA GLU A 54 12.90 -6.36 12.05
C GLU A 54 11.68 -7.05 11.42
N SER A 55 10.48 -6.62 11.77
CA SER A 55 9.23 -7.12 11.17
C SER A 55 9.22 -6.91 9.66
N LEU A 56 9.63 -5.72 9.19
CA LEU A 56 9.71 -5.40 7.77
C LEU A 56 10.69 -6.32 7.04
N LEU A 57 11.88 -6.52 7.62
CA LEU A 57 12.90 -7.42 7.08
C LEU A 57 12.44 -8.88 7.02
N THR A 58 11.55 -9.34 7.91
CA THR A 58 11.00 -10.71 7.82
C THR A 58 10.07 -10.91 6.62
N GLY A 59 9.49 -9.83 6.11
CA GLY A 59 8.63 -9.82 4.93
C GLY A 59 9.38 -9.69 3.61
N CYS A 60 10.68 -9.36 3.63
CA CYS A 60 11.49 -9.19 2.43
C CYS A 60 11.79 -10.53 1.74
N THR A 61 11.85 -10.47 0.40
CA THR A 61 12.41 -11.55 -0.42
C THR A 61 13.93 -11.63 -0.21
N ARG A 62 14.54 -12.76 -0.60
CA ARG A 62 16.01 -12.87 -0.61
C ARG A 62 16.64 -11.83 -1.53
N GLU A 63 16.01 -11.54 -2.66
CA GLU A 63 16.48 -10.55 -3.64
C GLU A 63 16.45 -9.14 -3.04
N GLN A 64 15.36 -8.76 -2.35
CA GLN A 64 15.28 -7.50 -1.61
C GLN A 64 16.34 -7.42 -0.50
N LEU A 65 16.51 -8.49 0.28
CA LEU A 65 17.52 -8.54 1.34
C LEU A 65 18.95 -8.42 0.76
N GLN A 66 19.23 -9.06 -0.38
CA GLN A 66 20.51 -8.92 -1.07
C GLN A 66 20.75 -7.48 -1.52
N ALA A 67 19.77 -6.86 -2.18
CA ALA A 67 19.87 -5.46 -2.60
C ALA A 67 20.00 -4.49 -1.42
N LEU A 68 19.49 -4.85 -0.23
CA LEU A 68 19.72 -4.09 0.99
C LEU A 68 21.18 -4.18 1.48
N PHE A 69 21.86 -5.32 1.31
CA PHE A 69 23.30 -5.42 1.66
C PHE A 69 24.16 -4.52 0.80
N ASP A 70 23.86 -4.42 -0.48
CA ASP A 70 24.64 -3.64 -1.44
C ASP A 70 24.70 -2.14 -1.04
N VAL A 71 23.74 -1.68 -0.23
CA VAL A 71 23.68 -0.31 0.31
C VAL A 71 23.85 -0.22 1.83
N ALA A 72 23.99 -1.34 2.53
CA ALA A 72 23.88 -1.40 3.98
C ALA A 72 24.96 -0.60 4.71
N GLU A 73 26.22 -0.72 4.27
CA GLU A 73 27.35 -0.05 4.93
C GLU A 73 27.26 1.48 4.89
N ARG A 74 26.66 2.03 3.84
CA ARG A 74 26.51 3.48 3.64
C ARG A 74 25.21 4.05 4.22
N ALA A 75 24.16 3.25 4.29
CA ALA A 75 22.80 3.72 4.60
C ALA A 75 22.31 3.34 6.00
N PHE A 76 22.81 2.24 6.59
CA PHE A 76 22.21 1.66 7.79
C PHE A 76 23.10 1.77 9.03
N SER A 77 22.45 1.89 10.19
CA SER A 77 23.13 1.76 11.47
C SER A 77 23.65 0.33 11.67
N ARG A 78 24.74 0.15 12.43
CA ARG A 78 25.28 -1.18 12.75
C ARG A 78 24.25 -2.16 13.29
N ARG A 79 23.28 -1.67 14.08
CA ARG A 79 22.20 -2.49 14.63
C ARG A 79 21.26 -2.99 13.53
N LEU A 80 20.90 -2.12 12.59
CA LEU A 80 20.06 -2.50 11.47
C LEU A 80 20.79 -3.47 10.53
N ILE A 81 22.09 -3.26 10.28
CA ILE A 81 22.95 -4.19 9.53
C ILE A 81 22.93 -5.57 10.20
N TYR A 82 23.10 -5.65 11.52
CA TYR A 82 23.02 -6.92 12.25
C TYR A 82 21.66 -7.62 12.08
N SER A 83 20.56 -6.87 12.17
CA SER A 83 19.23 -7.42 11.94
C SER A 83 19.05 -7.92 10.50
N LEU A 84 19.58 -7.19 9.51
CA LEU A 84 19.59 -7.59 8.10
C LEU A 84 20.38 -8.89 7.88
N GLU A 85 21.61 -8.99 8.40
CA GLU A 85 22.43 -10.21 8.41
C GLU A 85 21.71 -11.41 9.01
N LYS A 86 21.08 -11.19 10.17
CA LYS A 86 20.33 -12.23 10.87
C LYS A 86 19.16 -12.74 10.01
N GLN A 87 18.41 -11.85 9.35
CA GLN A 87 17.29 -12.28 8.51
C GLN A 87 17.76 -12.94 7.22
N PHE A 88 18.80 -12.44 6.57
CA PHE A 88 19.34 -13.05 5.36
C PHE A 88 19.83 -14.48 5.57
N LYS A 89 20.55 -14.71 6.67
CA LYS A 89 20.99 -16.06 7.09
C LYS A 89 19.79 -16.99 7.35
N LYS A 90 18.71 -16.46 7.96
CA LYS A 90 17.48 -17.22 8.24
C LYS A 90 16.68 -17.59 7.00
N THR A 91 16.61 -16.70 6.01
CA THR A 91 15.83 -16.93 4.79
C THR A 91 16.40 -18.11 3.98
N GLY A 92 17.73 -18.32 3.98
CA GLY A 92 18.37 -19.45 3.32
C GLY A 92 18.04 -19.55 1.82
N ASP A 93 18.17 -20.74 1.24
CA ASP A 93 17.77 -21.06 -0.15
C ASP A 93 16.30 -21.49 -0.27
N SER A 94 15.51 -21.26 0.78
CA SER A 94 14.09 -21.64 0.84
C SER A 94 13.32 -20.89 -0.25
N ALA A 95 12.71 -21.63 -1.18
CA ALA A 95 12.04 -21.10 -2.37
C ALA A 95 11.10 -19.91 -2.07
N ASN A 96 11.60 -18.70 -2.33
CA ASN A 96 10.86 -17.46 -2.33
C ASN A 96 9.71 -17.55 -3.34
N LYS A 97 8.48 -17.71 -2.89
CA LYS A 97 7.34 -17.52 -3.80
C LYS A 97 6.29 -16.52 -3.34
N ILE A 98 6.24 -16.10 -2.07
CA ILE A 98 5.19 -15.17 -1.60
C ILE A 98 5.63 -14.33 -0.38
N LYS A 99 6.84 -13.76 -0.39
CA LYS A 99 7.31 -12.88 0.69
C LYS A 99 8.02 -11.67 0.11
N GLY A 100 7.28 -10.73 -0.45
CA GLY A 100 7.80 -9.37 -0.63
C GLY A 100 7.16 -8.47 0.41
N VAL A 101 7.87 -7.41 0.83
CA VAL A 101 7.28 -6.42 1.75
C VAL A 101 6.01 -5.88 1.12
N LEU A 102 4.89 -6.16 1.76
CA LEU A 102 3.59 -5.79 1.24
C LEU A 102 3.33 -4.31 1.53
N LEU A 103 2.71 -3.65 0.56
CA LEU A 103 2.26 -2.27 0.70
C LEU A 103 1.38 -2.05 1.95
N ALA A 104 0.68 -3.10 2.41
CA ALA A 104 -0.10 -3.08 3.66
C ALA A 104 0.74 -2.90 4.93
N GLU A 105 1.96 -3.46 4.98
CA GLU A 105 2.86 -3.24 6.12
C GLU A 105 3.44 -1.82 6.08
N LEU A 106 3.77 -1.33 4.87
CA LEU A 106 4.19 0.06 4.70
C LEU A 106 3.09 1.03 5.16
N MET A 107 1.84 0.82 4.76
CA MET A 107 0.69 1.63 5.18
C MET A 107 0.59 1.75 6.71
N LYS A 108 0.77 0.64 7.45
CA LYS A 108 0.74 0.68 8.93
C LYS A 108 1.83 1.55 9.51
N ILE A 109 3.05 1.48 8.95
CA ILE A 109 4.19 2.29 9.38
C ILE A 109 3.93 3.77 9.10
N LEU A 110 3.47 4.11 7.90
CA LEU A 110 3.16 5.49 7.52
C LEU A 110 2.06 6.08 8.42
N ASN A 111 1.00 5.32 8.69
CA ASN A 111 -0.07 5.74 9.59
C ASN A 111 0.44 5.95 11.03
N ALA A 112 1.33 5.09 11.52
CA ALA A 112 1.92 5.24 12.85
C ALA A 112 2.75 6.53 12.95
N TRP A 113 3.65 6.75 11.98
CA TRP A 113 4.46 7.97 11.91
C TRP A 113 3.62 9.23 11.77
N CYS A 114 2.54 9.19 11.00
CA CYS A 114 1.63 10.33 10.88
C CYS A 114 1.02 10.70 12.23
N LYS A 115 0.52 9.71 12.98
CA LYS A 115 -0.05 9.88 14.33
C LYS A 115 0.98 10.39 15.34
N GLU A 116 2.24 10.00 15.20
CA GLU A 116 3.37 10.45 16.02
C GLU A 116 3.89 11.84 15.61
N GLY A 117 3.40 12.42 14.50
CA GLY A 117 3.80 13.72 13.99
C GLY A 117 5.05 13.71 13.09
N HIS A 118 5.53 12.53 12.69
CA HIS A 118 6.71 12.32 11.84
C HIS A 118 6.42 12.47 10.34
N ARG A 119 5.79 13.59 9.96
CA ARG A 119 5.35 13.88 8.58
C ARG A 119 6.50 13.94 7.57
N SER A 120 7.68 14.38 7.99
CA SER A 120 8.86 14.43 7.11
C SER A 120 9.30 13.04 6.69
N ALA A 121 9.29 12.06 7.61
CA ALA A 121 9.61 10.68 7.30
C ALA A 121 8.58 10.04 6.36
N VAL A 122 7.30 10.35 6.56
CA VAL A 122 6.24 9.93 5.64
C VAL A 122 6.52 10.47 4.23
N ARG A 123 6.79 11.78 4.10
CA ARG A 123 7.12 12.39 2.80
C ARG A 123 8.35 11.77 2.15
N SER A 124 9.42 11.53 2.91
CA SER A 124 10.63 10.87 2.39
C SER A 124 10.32 9.52 1.76
N VAL A 125 9.51 8.69 2.45
CA VAL A 125 9.15 7.38 1.90
C VAL A 125 8.20 7.50 0.70
N LEU A 126 7.24 8.42 0.73
CA LEU A 126 6.32 8.63 -0.40
C LEU A 126 7.05 9.08 -1.67
N MET A 127 8.13 9.87 -1.56
CA MET A 127 8.95 10.30 -2.71
C MET A 127 9.64 9.14 -3.42
N GLU A 128 9.94 8.06 -2.69
CA GLU A 128 10.63 6.90 -3.23
C GLU A 128 9.67 5.86 -3.87
N LEU A 129 8.36 6.00 -3.68
CA LEU A 129 7.38 5.06 -4.25
C LEU A 129 7.22 5.27 -5.75
N HIS A 130 7.06 4.17 -6.50
CA HIS A 130 6.66 4.25 -7.89
C HIS A 130 5.19 4.62 -8.04
N ALA A 131 4.82 5.23 -9.17
CA ALA A 131 3.44 5.66 -9.45
C ALA A 131 2.38 4.57 -9.24
N GLY A 132 2.68 3.31 -9.58
CA GLY A 132 1.77 2.18 -9.35
C GLY A 132 1.54 1.88 -7.87
N GLU A 133 2.55 2.08 -7.03
CA GLU A 133 2.48 1.88 -5.58
C GLU A 133 1.77 3.04 -4.90
N VAL A 134 2.00 4.26 -5.36
CA VAL A 134 1.27 5.47 -4.92
C VAL A 134 -0.23 5.29 -5.17
N VAL A 135 -0.63 4.90 -6.39
CA VAL A 135 -2.04 4.64 -6.73
C VAL A 135 -2.61 3.50 -5.88
N ALA A 136 -1.84 2.44 -5.68
CA ALA A 136 -2.28 1.31 -4.87
C ALA A 136 -2.48 1.69 -3.39
N LEU A 137 -1.55 2.46 -2.83
CA LEU A 137 -1.61 2.92 -1.45
C LEU A 137 -2.80 3.85 -1.24
N GLY A 138 -3.05 4.77 -2.18
CA GLY A 138 -4.19 5.69 -2.15
C GLY A 138 -5.57 5.01 -2.24
N ARG A 139 -5.63 3.74 -2.66
CA ARG A 139 -6.87 2.93 -2.69
C ARG A 139 -7.08 2.09 -1.43
N MET A 140 -6.15 2.10 -0.47
CA MET A 140 -6.27 1.29 0.73
C MET A 140 -7.26 1.93 1.71
N PRO A 141 -8.27 1.18 2.22
CA PRO A 141 -9.35 1.74 3.03
C PRO A 141 -8.90 2.22 4.42
N ASP A 142 -7.79 1.68 4.93
CA ASP A 142 -7.27 1.99 6.27
C ASP A 142 -6.16 3.07 6.23
N LEU A 143 -5.91 3.70 5.08
CA LEU A 143 -4.90 4.76 4.98
C LEU A 143 -5.36 6.00 5.75
N ASP A 144 -4.47 6.55 6.57
CA ASP A 144 -4.76 7.78 7.30
C ASP A 144 -5.01 8.95 6.34
N ARG A 145 -6.01 9.80 6.64
CA ARG A 145 -6.41 10.93 5.77
C ARG A 145 -5.27 11.91 5.53
N GLU A 146 -4.41 12.10 6.53
CA GLU A 146 -3.26 12.98 6.39
C GLU A 146 -2.18 12.37 5.49
N VAL A 147 -1.95 11.06 5.59
CA VAL A 147 -1.08 10.34 4.65
C VAL A 147 -1.65 10.39 3.24
N GLN A 148 -2.97 10.22 3.08
CA GLN A 148 -3.65 10.36 1.81
C GLN A 148 -3.47 11.76 1.22
N SER A 149 -3.63 12.81 2.04
CA SER A 149 -3.38 14.19 1.61
C SER A 149 -1.95 14.41 1.12
N MET A 150 -0.95 13.89 1.84
CA MET A 150 0.45 13.99 1.43
C MET A 150 0.73 13.20 0.14
N LEU A 151 0.06 12.06 -0.04
CA LEU A 151 0.20 11.22 -1.23
C LEU A 151 -0.28 11.93 -2.51
N HIS A 152 -1.26 12.82 -2.41
CA HIS A 152 -1.68 13.68 -3.52
C HIS A 152 -0.59 14.68 -3.97
N GLU A 153 0.33 15.08 -3.08
CA GLU A 153 1.46 15.96 -3.43
C GLU A 153 2.43 15.29 -4.44
N TYR A 154 2.46 13.95 -4.50
CA TYR A 154 3.45 13.17 -5.23
C TYR A 154 2.91 12.38 -6.44
N GLY A 155 1.69 12.68 -6.91
CA GLY A 155 1.24 12.20 -8.23
C GLY A 155 0.05 11.26 -8.26
N LEU A 156 -0.92 11.40 -7.35
CA LEU A 156 -2.29 11.12 -7.78
C LEU A 156 -2.73 12.29 -8.68
N PRO A 157 -2.95 12.10 -9.99
CA PRO A 157 -3.65 13.12 -10.77
C PRO A 157 -4.97 13.41 -10.04
N TYR A 158 -5.42 14.65 -10.08
CA TYR A 158 -6.71 15.14 -9.57
C TYR A 158 -7.95 14.45 -10.20
N ALA A 159 -7.84 13.21 -10.66
CA ALA A 159 -8.87 12.45 -11.35
C ALA A 159 -9.47 11.38 -10.42
N VAL A 160 -9.89 11.74 -9.21
CA VAL A 160 -11.17 11.30 -8.60
C VAL A 160 -11.56 12.28 -7.49
N SER A 161 -11.60 13.58 -7.77
CA SER A 161 -12.63 14.39 -7.11
C SER A 161 -13.93 14.11 -7.88
N PRO A 162 -15.03 13.64 -7.26
CA PRO A 162 -16.33 13.80 -7.88
C PRO A 162 -16.57 15.31 -7.90
N CYS A 163 -16.11 15.98 -8.96
CA CYS A 163 -16.57 17.32 -9.27
C CYS A 163 -18.09 17.21 -9.28
N ARG A 164 -18.71 17.91 -8.32
CA ARG A 164 -20.16 18.06 -8.25
C ARG A 164 -20.60 18.53 -9.63
N ALA A 165 -21.37 17.67 -10.31
CA ALA A 165 -22.06 18.05 -11.52
C ALA A 165 -23.20 18.98 -11.13
N ASP A 166 -22.88 20.25 -10.88
CA ASP A 166 -23.85 21.34 -10.74
C ASP A 166 -23.11 22.65 -11.06
N ASP A 167 -22.71 22.80 -12.32
CA ASP A 167 -22.55 24.13 -12.91
C ASP A 167 -23.17 24.11 -14.31
N SER A 168 -24.45 24.42 -14.29
CA SER A 168 -25.26 24.76 -15.45
C SER A 168 -24.74 26.07 -16.04
N PHE A 169 -24.08 26.04 -17.19
CA PHE A 169 -24.05 27.16 -18.12
C PHE A 169 -23.67 26.67 -19.53
N CYS A 170 -24.67 26.41 -20.37
CA CYS A 170 -24.51 26.24 -21.80
C CYS A 170 -25.04 27.48 -22.52
N GLU A 171 -24.11 28.15 -23.20
CA GLU A 171 -24.23 28.88 -24.47
C GLU A 171 -25.56 29.54 -24.85
N GLU A 172 -25.56 30.87 -24.86
CA GLU A 172 -26.22 31.65 -25.93
C GLU A 172 -25.13 32.36 -26.73
N LEU A 173 -24.85 31.85 -27.93
CA LEU A 173 -24.25 32.60 -29.03
C LEU A 173 -25.30 32.65 -30.15
N SER A 174 -25.78 33.86 -30.42
CA SER A 174 -26.45 34.26 -31.67
C SER A 174 -26.04 35.68 -31.99
#